data_AF-A0A7J6PEH6-F1
#
_entry.id   AF-A0A7J6PEH6-F1
#
_cell.length_a   1.000
_cell.length_b   1.000
_cell.length_c   1.000
_cell.angle_alpha   90.00
_cell.angle_beta   90.00
_cell.angle_gamma   90.00
#
_symmetry.space_group_name_H-M   'P 1'
#
loop_
_entity.id
_entity.type
_entity.pdbx_description
1 polymer ?
#
loop_
_entity_poly.entity_id
_entity_poly.type
_entity_poly.pdbx_seq_one_letter_code
_entity_poly.pdbx_strand_id
1 'polypeptide(L)'
;MANPDNYTVQNRMLRELHKERLARIESHSKKAFVKYGDEGLWLKELKGKALGSGDKFATMLGSHGRYEELDHFFQSCVNGVELGCGVGVAGLMLAKMKPELRMTLTDLPECIPLAKENVDYNNLNDRVAVVPYSWGAPVDQFQANPPDLILATDVLYHHHLFDSFLCSLEAFAALRQDKSIKVAIAYQPRTGDDRNFVQNVLLPRLDNVSTVGV
;
A
#
# COMPACT_ATOMS: atom_id res chain seq x y z
N MET A 1 -10.52 -36.86 29.01
CA MET A 1 -11.27 -36.25 27.90
C MET A 1 -11.62 -34.83 28.31
N ALA A 2 -11.21 -33.81 27.55
CA ALA A 2 -11.46 -32.42 27.90
C ALA A 2 -12.93 -32.04 27.65
N ASN A 3 -13.56 -31.37 28.64
CA ASN A 3 -14.98 -31.00 28.59
C ASN A 3 -15.22 -29.91 27.52
N PRO A 4 -16.09 -30.14 26.52
CA PRO A 4 -16.37 -29.17 25.45
C PRO A 4 -16.85 -27.80 25.93
N ASP A 5 -17.49 -27.71 27.11
CA ASP A 5 -17.89 -26.43 27.71
C ASP A 5 -16.69 -25.57 28.14
N ASN A 6 -15.58 -26.21 28.53
CA ASN A 6 -14.37 -25.52 28.96
C ASN A 6 -13.67 -24.81 27.78
N TYR A 7 -13.70 -25.42 26.59
CA TYR A 7 -13.18 -24.80 25.37
C TYR A 7 -14.00 -23.58 24.96
N THR A 8 -15.32 -23.62 25.15
CA THR A 8 -16.21 -22.51 24.78
C THR A 8 -15.95 -21.27 25.65
N VAL A 9 -15.71 -21.49 26.95
CA VAL A 9 -15.34 -20.42 27.90
C VAL A 9 -13.93 -19.90 27.66
N GLN A 10 -12.94 -20.78 27.44
CA GLN A 10 -11.56 -20.38 27.14
C GLN A 10 -11.48 -19.59 25.82
N ASN A 11 -12.21 -20.02 24.78
CA ASN A 11 -12.29 -19.29 23.51
C ASN A 11 -12.98 -17.93 23.66
N ARG A 12 -13.98 -17.81 24.55
CA ARG A 12 -14.58 -16.51 24.88
C ARG A 12 -13.57 -15.59 25.56
N MET A 13 -12.84 -16.10 26.55
CA MET A 13 -11.83 -15.33 27.28
C MET A 13 -10.68 -14.86 26.37
N LEU A 14 -10.22 -15.71 25.44
CA LEU A 14 -9.23 -15.34 24.43
C LEU A 14 -9.73 -14.22 23.50
N ARG A 15 -11.01 -14.26 23.08
CA ARG A 15 -11.62 -13.20 22.26
C ARG A 15 -11.75 -11.89 23.03
N GLU A 16 -12.12 -11.92 24.30
CA GLU A 16 -12.20 -10.71 25.13
C GLU A 16 -10.80 -10.13 25.40
N LEU A 17 -9.81 -10.96 25.73
CA LEU A 17 -8.41 -10.50 25.86
C LEU A 17 -7.86 -9.93 24.56
N HIS A 18 -8.23 -10.51 23.41
CA HIS A 18 -7.89 -9.98 22.10
C HIS A 18 -8.55 -8.61 21.86
N LYS A 19 -9.84 -8.45 22.17
CA LYS A 19 -10.54 -7.16 22.09
C LYS A 19 -9.92 -6.11 23.00
N GLU A 20 -9.63 -6.45 24.25
CA GLU A 20 -8.96 -5.53 25.19
C GLU A 20 -7.55 -5.15 24.74
N ARG A 21 -6.83 -6.08 24.11
CA ARG A 21 -5.52 -5.80 23.50
C ARG A 21 -5.67 -4.84 22.32
N LEU A 22 -6.65 -5.06 21.45
CA LEU A 22 -6.94 -4.15 20.32
C LEU A 22 -7.35 -2.76 20.81
N ALA A 23 -8.23 -2.67 21.81
CA ALA A 23 -8.63 -1.40 22.43
C ALA A 23 -7.43 -0.66 23.06
N ARG A 24 -6.50 -1.39 23.69
CA ARG A 24 -5.25 -0.83 24.19
C ARG A 24 -4.34 -0.36 23.06
N ILE A 25 -4.24 -1.07 21.94
CA ILE A 25 -3.45 -0.64 20.79
C ILE A 25 -4.04 0.64 20.17
N GLU A 26 -5.35 0.73 20.09
CA GLU A 26 -6.09 1.89 19.57
C GLU A 26 -5.93 3.12 20.49
N SER A 27 -6.03 2.93 21.82
CA SER A 27 -5.79 3.97 22.82
C SER A 27 -4.33 4.46 22.86
N HIS A 28 -3.43 3.73 22.22
CA HIS A 28 -2.00 4.01 22.14
C HIS A 28 -1.56 4.50 20.75
N SER A 29 -2.52 4.82 19.88
CA SER A 29 -2.22 5.43 18.58
C SER A 29 -1.47 6.75 18.75
N LYS A 30 -0.40 6.94 17.97
CA LYS A 30 0.34 8.21 17.90
C LYS A 30 -0.03 8.89 16.59
N LYS A 31 -0.31 10.19 16.66
CA LYS A 31 -0.30 11.03 15.47
C LYS A 31 1.15 11.33 15.11
N ALA A 32 1.53 11.07 13.87
CA ALA A 32 2.82 11.40 13.30
C ALA A 32 2.61 12.37 12.14
N PHE A 33 3.53 13.33 11.99
CA PHE A 33 3.58 14.19 10.83
C PHE A 33 4.73 13.74 9.95
N VAL A 34 4.42 13.33 8.72
CA VAL A 34 5.42 12.96 7.72
C VAL A 34 5.60 14.14 6.78
N LYS A 35 6.75 14.80 6.85
CA LYS A 35 7.07 15.98 6.04
C LYS A 35 7.56 15.57 4.65
N TYR A 36 7.11 16.26 3.60
CA TYR A 36 7.67 16.17 2.24
C TYR A 36 7.74 17.57 1.64
N GLY A 37 8.92 17.99 1.18
CA GLY A 37 9.14 19.39 0.76
C GLY A 37 8.77 20.39 1.87
N ASP A 38 7.95 21.38 1.53
CA ASP A 38 7.39 22.36 2.49
C ASP A 38 6.03 21.94 3.08
N GLU A 39 5.49 20.80 2.65
CA GLU A 39 4.22 20.25 3.12
C GLU A 39 4.40 18.98 3.96
N GLY A 40 3.30 18.30 4.27
CA GLY A 40 3.34 16.99 4.92
C GLY A 40 1.97 16.35 5.07
N LEU A 41 1.97 15.14 5.63
CA LEU A 41 0.79 14.34 5.93
C LEU A 41 0.64 14.14 7.43
N TRP A 42 -0.60 14.23 7.91
CA TRP A 42 -0.96 13.78 9.25
C TRP A 42 -1.39 12.32 9.19
N LEU A 43 -0.70 11.46 9.94
CA LEU A 43 -0.99 10.04 9.97
C LEU A 43 -1.25 9.58 11.39
N LYS A 44 -2.27 8.74 11.56
CA LYS A 44 -2.46 7.89 12.72
C LYS A 44 -1.62 6.63 12.53
N GLU A 45 -0.76 6.35 13.50
CA GLU A 45 0.00 5.10 13.59
C GLU A 45 -0.52 4.30 14.79
N LEU A 46 -0.72 2.99 14.60
CA LEU A 46 -0.93 2.07 15.71
C LEU A 46 0.44 1.72 16.32
N LYS A 47 0.68 2.10 17.58
CA LYS A 47 1.95 1.81 18.29
C LYS A 47 2.36 0.34 18.12
N GLY A 48 3.54 0.10 17.54
CA GLY A 48 4.09 -1.23 17.28
C GLY A 48 3.96 -1.73 15.84
N LYS A 49 3.25 -1.01 14.96
CA LYS A 49 3.29 -1.19 13.50
C LYS A 49 4.08 -0.02 12.91
N ALA A 50 5.38 -0.18 12.70
CA ALA A 50 6.24 0.87 12.18
C ALA A 50 5.67 1.45 10.86
N LEU A 51 5.79 2.78 10.70
CA LEU A 51 5.83 3.44 9.40
C LEU A 51 6.90 2.73 8.56
N GLY A 52 6.50 1.81 7.68
CA GLY A 52 7.43 1.09 6.81
C GLY A 52 8.09 2.03 5.78
N SER A 53 8.45 1.49 4.62
CA SER A 53 9.13 2.27 3.55
C SER A 53 8.32 3.42 2.96
N GLY A 54 7.08 3.66 3.39
CA GLY A 54 6.30 4.84 3.03
C GLY A 54 7.02 6.16 3.37
N ASP A 55 7.74 6.21 4.50
CA ASP A 55 8.58 7.37 4.88
C ASP A 55 9.76 7.58 3.90
N LYS A 56 10.27 6.48 3.33
CA LYS A 56 11.33 6.54 2.32
C LYS A 56 10.81 7.02 0.98
N PHE A 57 9.59 6.62 0.60
CA PHE A 57 8.93 7.17 -0.58
C PHE A 57 8.70 8.69 -0.39
N ALA A 58 8.31 9.13 0.80
CA ALA A 58 8.24 10.56 1.15
C ALA A 58 9.58 11.28 1.05
N THR A 59 10.63 10.68 1.60
CA THR A 59 12.01 11.19 1.48
C THR A 59 12.46 11.27 0.02
N MET A 60 12.04 10.32 -0.82
CA MET A 60 12.36 10.28 -2.25
C MET A 60 11.70 11.44 -3.00
N LEU A 61 10.41 11.67 -2.79
CA LEU A 61 9.72 12.82 -3.39
C LEU A 61 10.22 14.16 -2.86
N GLY A 62 10.73 14.22 -1.63
CA GLY A 62 11.38 15.42 -1.09
C GLY A 62 12.79 15.71 -1.66
N SER A 63 13.40 14.73 -2.33
CA SER A 63 14.73 14.88 -2.95
C SER A 63 14.59 15.49 -4.35
N HIS A 64 14.65 16.83 -4.44
CA HIS A 64 14.42 17.66 -5.64
C HIS A 64 14.83 17.03 -6.99
N GLY A 65 16.04 16.47 -7.13
CA GLY A 65 16.49 15.88 -8.40
C GLY A 65 15.78 14.59 -8.83
N ARG A 66 15.36 13.74 -7.89
CA ARG A 66 14.60 12.51 -8.20
C ARG A 66 13.10 12.78 -8.33
N TYR A 67 12.63 13.88 -7.74
CA TYR A 67 11.25 14.28 -7.85
C TYR A 67 10.87 14.62 -9.29
N GLU A 68 11.69 15.36 -10.04
CA GLU A 68 11.36 15.74 -11.42
C GLU A 68 11.18 14.53 -12.35
N GLU A 69 12.04 13.52 -12.23
CA GLU A 69 11.93 12.26 -12.99
C GLU A 69 10.63 11.50 -12.65
N LEU A 70 10.32 11.42 -11.35
CA LEU A 70 9.07 10.80 -10.87
C LEU A 70 7.84 11.62 -11.27
N ASP A 71 7.92 12.94 -11.24
CA ASP A 71 6.86 13.85 -11.63
C ASP A 71 6.48 13.63 -13.09
N HIS A 72 7.48 13.52 -13.97
CA HIS A 72 7.30 13.16 -15.37
C HIS A 72 6.72 11.75 -15.53
N PHE A 73 7.22 10.77 -14.74
CA PHE A 73 6.68 9.42 -14.75
C PHE A 73 5.17 9.40 -14.40
N PHE A 74 4.73 10.19 -13.44
CA PHE A 74 3.32 10.27 -13.03
C PHE A 74 2.47 11.25 -13.86
N GLN A 75 3.08 12.08 -14.73
CA GLN A 75 2.40 13.18 -15.42
C GLN A 75 1.16 12.75 -16.23
N SER A 76 1.17 11.54 -16.79
CA SER A 76 0.05 11.00 -17.59
C SER A 76 -0.90 10.10 -16.81
N CYS A 77 -0.66 9.87 -15.52
CA CYS A 77 -1.48 9.00 -14.69
C CYS A 77 -2.65 9.78 -14.11
N VAL A 78 -3.86 9.23 -14.24
CA VAL A 78 -5.08 9.84 -13.68
C VAL A 78 -5.83 8.91 -12.73
N ASN A 79 -5.51 7.61 -12.73
CA ASN A 79 -6.18 6.61 -11.89
C ASN A 79 -5.19 5.56 -11.38
N GLY A 80 -4.76 5.71 -10.13
CA GLY A 80 -3.81 4.81 -9.50
C GLY A 80 -4.45 3.85 -8.50
N VAL A 81 -3.82 2.69 -8.33
CA VAL A 81 -4.09 1.74 -7.25
C VAL A 81 -2.80 1.53 -6.44
N GLU A 82 -2.90 1.57 -5.11
CA GLU A 82 -1.79 1.17 -4.24
C GLU A 82 -2.04 -0.22 -3.68
N LEU A 83 -1.07 -1.14 -3.87
CA LEU A 83 -1.10 -2.49 -3.34
C LEU A 83 -0.36 -2.54 -2.00
N GLY A 84 -1.03 -2.95 -0.92
CA GLY A 84 -0.43 -3.05 0.41
C GLY A 84 -0.14 -1.69 1.03
N CYS A 85 -1.14 -0.80 1.09
CA CYS A 85 -0.94 0.59 1.49
C CYS A 85 -0.55 0.78 2.97
N GLY A 86 -0.86 -0.17 3.85
CA GLY A 86 -0.68 -0.05 5.29
C GLY A 86 -1.38 1.19 5.85
N VAL A 87 -0.60 2.18 6.27
CA VAL A 87 -1.11 3.49 6.74
C VAL A 87 -1.43 4.48 5.60
N GLY A 88 -1.05 4.17 4.36
CA GLY A 88 -1.37 4.94 3.16
C GLY A 88 -0.38 6.04 2.77
N VAL A 89 0.84 6.09 3.34
CA VAL A 89 1.76 7.24 3.14
C VAL A 89 1.98 7.57 1.67
N ALA A 90 2.29 6.57 0.85
CA ALA A 90 2.73 6.81 -0.52
C ALA A 90 1.58 7.27 -1.41
N GLY A 91 0.44 6.57 -1.39
CA GLY A 91 -0.74 6.97 -2.16
C GLY A 91 -1.37 8.28 -1.69
N LEU A 92 -1.42 8.55 -0.38
CA LEU A 92 -1.91 9.84 0.15
C LEU A 92 -1.04 11.01 -0.30
N MET A 93 0.28 10.83 -0.23
CA MET A 93 1.22 11.87 -0.63
C MET A 93 1.10 12.14 -2.15
N LEU A 94 1.04 11.07 -2.95
CA LEU A 94 0.90 11.21 -4.39
C LEU A 94 -0.41 11.93 -4.77
N ALA A 95 -1.53 11.58 -4.15
CA ALA A 95 -2.82 12.24 -4.36
C ALA A 95 -2.81 13.73 -3.93
N LYS A 96 -2.02 14.08 -2.91
CA LYS A 96 -1.87 15.46 -2.47
C LYS A 96 -1.01 16.28 -3.43
N MET A 97 0.06 15.70 -3.94
CA MET A 97 0.99 16.34 -4.88
C MET A 97 0.46 16.41 -6.32
N LYS A 98 -0.44 15.49 -6.69
CA LYS A 98 -1.06 15.42 -8.01
C LYS A 98 -2.59 15.46 -7.87
N PRO A 99 -3.20 16.65 -7.77
CA PRO A 99 -4.63 16.78 -7.54
C PRO A 99 -5.54 16.12 -8.57
N GLU A 100 -5.05 15.97 -9.81
CA GLU A 100 -5.76 15.30 -10.92
C GLU A 100 -5.70 13.77 -10.84
N LEU A 101 -4.82 13.20 -10.02
CA LEU A 101 -4.65 11.76 -9.85
C LEU A 101 -5.55 11.24 -8.73
N ARG A 102 -6.50 10.37 -9.10
CA ARG A 102 -7.27 9.61 -8.14
C ARG A 102 -6.51 8.37 -7.70
N MET A 103 -6.54 8.08 -6.40
CA MET A 103 -5.88 6.91 -5.83
C MET A 103 -6.89 5.98 -5.16
N THR A 104 -6.77 4.69 -5.42
CA THR A 104 -7.46 3.65 -4.64
C THR A 104 -6.43 2.91 -3.81
N LEU A 105 -6.45 3.13 -2.49
CA LEU A 105 -5.53 2.45 -1.57
C LEU A 105 -6.10 1.10 -1.19
N THR A 106 -5.28 0.06 -1.28
CA THR A 106 -5.72 -1.31 -1.03
C THR A 106 -4.82 -2.05 -0.07
N ASP A 107 -5.43 -2.87 0.78
CA ASP A 107 -4.75 -3.72 1.74
C ASP A 107 -5.74 -4.79 2.24
N LEU A 108 -5.30 -5.62 3.18
CA LEU A 108 -6.15 -6.56 3.88
C LEU A 108 -7.23 -5.84 4.70
N PRO A 109 -8.41 -6.46 4.93
CA PRO A 109 -9.55 -5.83 5.62
C PRO A 109 -9.22 -5.16 6.96
N GLU A 110 -8.27 -5.70 7.72
CA GLU A 110 -7.81 -5.17 9.00
C GLU A 110 -7.06 -3.83 8.91
N CYS A 111 -6.49 -3.50 7.74
CA CYS A 111 -5.75 -2.25 7.51
C CYS A 111 -6.69 -1.12 7.04
N ILE A 112 -7.85 -1.45 6.47
CA ILE A 112 -8.79 -0.51 5.85
C ILE A 112 -9.28 0.59 6.80
N PRO A 113 -9.68 0.31 8.06
CA PRO A 113 -10.15 1.38 8.96
C PRO A 113 -9.08 2.44 9.21
N LEU A 114 -7.83 2.03 9.45
CA LEU A 114 -6.73 2.95 9.72
C LEU A 114 -6.39 3.81 8.49
N ALA A 115 -6.32 3.19 7.32
CA ALA A 115 -6.06 3.90 6.08
C ALA A 115 -7.17 4.94 5.76
N LYS A 116 -8.44 4.61 6.03
CA LYS A 116 -9.56 5.56 5.90
C LYS A 116 -9.43 6.76 6.84
N GLU A 117 -9.12 6.52 8.11
CA GLU A 117 -8.85 7.61 9.06
C GLU A 117 -7.72 8.54 8.58
N ASN A 118 -6.68 7.99 7.95
CA ASN A 118 -5.59 8.78 7.39
C ASN A 118 -5.99 9.57 6.14
N VAL A 119 -6.91 9.07 5.31
CA VAL A 119 -7.52 9.87 4.23
C VAL A 119 -8.27 11.06 4.81
N ASP A 120 -9.10 10.82 5.83
CA ASP A 120 -9.90 11.85 6.51
C ASP A 120 -9.02 12.94 7.12
N TYR A 121 -7.93 12.56 7.80
CA TYR A 121 -7.00 13.49 8.43
C TYR A 121 -6.32 14.45 7.46
N ASN A 122 -6.22 14.06 6.19
CA ASN A 122 -5.60 14.87 5.15
C ASN A 122 -6.62 15.53 4.21
N ASN A 123 -7.92 15.35 4.46
CA ASN A 123 -9.02 15.86 3.63
C ASN A 123 -8.91 15.43 2.16
N LEU A 124 -8.55 14.17 1.91
CA LEU A 124 -8.32 13.63 0.55
C LEU A 124 -9.46 12.76 0.02
N ASN A 125 -10.62 12.77 0.69
CA ASN A 125 -11.79 11.95 0.35
C ASN A 125 -12.39 12.21 -1.05
N ASP A 126 -12.08 13.36 -1.65
CA ASP A 126 -12.54 13.73 -3.00
C ASP A 126 -11.84 12.94 -4.12
N ARG A 127 -10.64 12.40 -3.84
CA ARG A 127 -9.78 11.74 -4.83
C ARG A 127 -9.11 10.45 -4.33
N VAL A 128 -9.20 10.14 -3.04
CA VAL A 128 -8.65 8.90 -2.46
C VAL A 128 -9.76 8.03 -1.91
N ALA A 129 -9.84 6.80 -2.41
CA ALA A 129 -10.69 5.75 -1.89
C ALA A 129 -9.84 4.67 -1.19
N VAL A 130 -10.44 3.94 -0.26
CA VAL A 130 -9.78 2.81 0.43
C VAL A 130 -10.68 1.59 0.39
N VAL A 131 -10.20 0.51 -0.23
CA VAL A 131 -10.97 -0.72 -0.43
C VAL A 131 -10.13 -1.96 -0.08
N PRO A 132 -10.73 -3.03 0.46
CA PRO A 132 -10.00 -4.27 0.70
C PRO A 132 -9.57 -4.92 -0.62
N TYR A 133 -8.34 -5.45 -0.65
CA TYR A 133 -7.85 -6.29 -1.72
C TYR A 133 -6.75 -7.20 -1.19
N SER A 134 -6.93 -8.51 -1.36
CA SER A 134 -5.89 -9.50 -1.12
C SER A 134 -5.19 -9.79 -2.45
N TRP A 135 -3.86 -9.81 -2.45
CA TRP A 135 -3.12 -10.12 -3.69
C TRP A 135 -3.51 -11.49 -4.25
N GLY A 136 -3.66 -11.57 -5.57
CA GLY A 136 -4.09 -12.76 -6.30
C GLY A 136 -5.61 -12.96 -6.32
N ALA A 137 -6.38 -12.11 -5.63
CA ALA A 137 -7.83 -12.11 -5.77
C ALA A 137 -8.26 -11.50 -7.12
N PRO A 138 -9.49 -11.79 -7.61
CA PRO A 138 -10.03 -11.15 -8.81
C PRO A 138 -10.05 -9.62 -8.71
N VAL A 139 -9.77 -8.95 -9.84
CA VAL A 139 -9.72 -7.49 -9.96
C VAL A 139 -11.02 -6.88 -10.50
N ASP A 140 -12.12 -7.64 -10.46
CA ASP A 140 -13.43 -7.25 -11.04
C ASP A 140 -13.93 -5.90 -10.51
N GLN A 141 -13.65 -5.58 -9.24
CA GLN A 141 -14.02 -4.30 -8.64
C GLN A 141 -13.36 -3.08 -9.31
N PHE A 142 -12.29 -3.28 -10.08
CA PHE A 142 -11.57 -2.24 -10.82
C PHE A 142 -11.93 -2.21 -12.31
N GLN A 143 -12.74 -3.16 -12.81
CA GLN A 143 -13.01 -3.32 -14.23
C GLN A 143 -13.74 -2.11 -14.85
N ALA A 144 -14.60 -1.44 -14.07
CA ALA A 144 -15.33 -0.25 -14.55
C ALA A 144 -14.41 0.95 -14.80
N ASN A 145 -13.30 1.03 -14.07
CA ASN A 145 -12.30 2.08 -14.24
C ASN A 145 -10.88 1.51 -13.99
N PRO A 146 -10.30 0.81 -14.97
CA PRO A 146 -9.00 0.18 -14.81
C PRO A 146 -7.90 1.19 -14.45
N PRO A 147 -7.06 0.93 -13.44
CA PRO A 147 -5.97 1.82 -13.08
C PRO A 147 -4.96 1.93 -14.22
N ASP A 148 -4.34 3.10 -14.37
CA ASP A 148 -3.19 3.34 -15.25
C ASP A 148 -1.86 3.39 -14.51
N LEU A 149 -1.92 3.32 -13.17
CA LEU A 149 -0.78 3.29 -12.27
C LEU A 149 -0.99 2.23 -11.18
N ILE A 150 0.02 1.40 -10.95
CA ILE A 150 0.15 0.58 -9.74
C ILE A 150 1.30 1.13 -8.92
N LEU A 151 1.02 1.42 -7.65
CA LEU A 151 2.02 1.77 -6.65
C LEU A 151 2.15 0.61 -5.66
N ALA A 152 3.38 0.23 -5.33
CA ALA A 152 3.62 -0.75 -4.27
C ALA A 152 4.87 -0.38 -3.49
N THR A 153 4.70 -0.03 -2.21
CA THR A 153 5.81 0.42 -1.36
C THR A 153 6.00 -0.52 -0.18
N ASP A 154 7.23 -0.99 0.03
CA ASP A 154 7.59 -1.97 1.07
C ASP A 154 6.83 -3.30 1.06
N VAL A 155 6.40 -3.78 -0.11
CA VAL A 155 5.56 -4.99 -0.18
C VAL A 155 6.36 -6.30 -0.34
N LEU A 156 7.64 -6.21 -0.73
CA LEU A 156 8.46 -7.35 -1.17
C LEU A 156 9.32 -7.94 -0.05
N TYR A 157 8.69 -8.36 1.06
CA TYR A 157 9.40 -8.92 2.23
C TYR A 157 8.90 -10.30 2.69
N HIS A 158 7.81 -10.77 2.09
CA HIS A 158 7.23 -12.09 2.37
C HIS A 158 7.25 -12.92 1.10
N HIS A 159 8.27 -13.79 0.96
CA HIS A 159 8.51 -14.55 -0.27
C HIS A 159 7.32 -15.42 -0.70
N HIS A 160 6.57 -15.96 0.26
CA HIS A 160 5.38 -16.76 -0.02
C HIS A 160 4.23 -15.97 -0.68
N LEU A 161 4.30 -14.63 -0.71
CA LEU A 161 3.31 -13.76 -1.34
C LEU A 161 3.71 -13.27 -2.74
N PHE A 162 4.91 -13.62 -3.21
CA PHE A 162 5.43 -13.14 -4.49
C PHE A 162 4.58 -13.57 -5.68
N ASP A 163 4.13 -14.82 -5.72
CA ASP A 163 3.26 -15.32 -6.80
C ASP A 163 1.90 -14.61 -6.80
N SER A 164 1.31 -14.40 -5.62
CA SER A 164 0.06 -13.65 -5.47
C SER A 164 0.20 -12.19 -5.90
N PHE A 165 1.34 -11.56 -5.60
CA PHE A 165 1.64 -10.21 -6.04
C PHE A 165 1.77 -10.13 -7.57
N LEU A 166 2.53 -11.02 -8.20
CA LEU A 166 2.66 -11.10 -9.66
C LEU A 166 1.32 -11.33 -10.35
N CYS A 167 0.52 -12.27 -9.84
CA CYS A 167 -0.81 -12.54 -10.35
C CYS A 167 -1.70 -11.28 -10.31
N SER A 168 -1.56 -10.44 -9.28
CA SER A 168 -2.26 -9.16 -9.22
C SER A 168 -1.80 -8.21 -10.34
N LEU A 169 -0.48 -8.05 -10.53
CA LEU A 169 0.05 -7.17 -11.57
C LEU A 169 -0.43 -7.59 -12.97
N GLU A 170 -0.38 -8.89 -13.26
CA GLU A 170 -0.85 -9.46 -14.52
C GLU A 170 -2.37 -9.25 -14.71
N ALA A 171 -3.17 -9.44 -13.66
CA ALA A 171 -4.61 -9.21 -13.71
C ALA A 171 -4.94 -7.72 -13.95
N PHE A 172 -4.25 -6.79 -13.27
CA PHE A 172 -4.43 -5.35 -13.51
C PHE A 172 -3.99 -4.92 -14.91
N ALA A 173 -2.90 -5.48 -15.43
CA ALA A 173 -2.47 -5.24 -16.79
C ALA A 173 -3.52 -5.75 -17.81
N ALA A 174 -4.09 -6.93 -17.58
CA ALA A 174 -5.12 -7.50 -18.43
C ALA A 174 -6.39 -6.65 -18.51
N LEU A 175 -6.74 -5.90 -17.44
CA LEU A 175 -7.87 -4.97 -17.47
C LEU A 175 -7.68 -3.82 -18.48
N ARG A 176 -6.43 -3.49 -18.84
CA ARG A 176 -6.11 -2.39 -19.75
C ARG A 176 -6.00 -2.78 -21.22
N GLN A 177 -6.11 -4.07 -21.56
CA GLN A 177 -6.01 -4.57 -22.94
C GLN A 177 -4.75 -4.01 -23.63
N ASP A 178 -4.89 -3.28 -24.75
CA ASP A 178 -3.79 -2.70 -25.54
C ASP A 178 -3.20 -1.41 -24.93
N LYS A 179 -3.68 -0.96 -23.75
CA LYS A 179 -3.14 0.23 -23.07
C LYS A 179 -2.09 -0.19 -22.05
N SER A 180 -0.98 0.55 -22.00
CA SER A 180 0.04 0.34 -20.98
C SER A 180 -0.47 0.72 -19.58
N ILE A 181 0.08 0.03 -18.58
CA ILE A 181 -0.03 0.37 -17.16
C ILE A 181 1.37 0.73 -16.64
N LYS A 182 1.47 1.78 -15.83
CA LYS A 182 2.72 2.16 -15.16
C LYS A 182 2.80 1.46 -13.81
N VAL A 183 3.97 0.96 -13.45
CA VAL A 183 4.19 0.27 -12.17
C VAL A 183 5.35 0.93 -11.45
N ALA A 184 5.09 1.51 -10.28
CA ALA A 184 6.08 2.13 -9.40
C ALA A 184 6.25 1.29 -8.14
N ILE A 185 7.46 0.73 -7.96
CA ILE A 185 7.78 -0.14 -6.83
C ILE A 185 8.94 0.44 -6.06
N ALA A 186 8.73 0.70 -4.78
CA ALA A 186 9.78 1.06 -3.84
C ALA A 186 9.94 -0.08 -2.84
N TYR A 187 11.14 -0.68 -2.77
CA TYR A 187 11.40 -1.79 -1.86
C TYR A 187 12.78 -1.62 -1.22
N GLN A 188 12.95 -2.09 0.00
CA GLN A 188 14.26 -2.23 0.61
C GLN A 188 14.63 -3.72 0.61
N PRO A 189 15.74 -4.12 -0.02
CA PRO A 189 16.17 -5.51 0.07
C PRO A 189 16.59 -5.82 1.51
N ARG A 190 15.93 -6.80 2.13
CA ARG A 190 16.22 -7.32 3.47
C ARG A 190 17.07 -8.58 3.38
N THR A 191 16.92 -9.36 2.31
CA THR A 191 17.68 -10.57 2.02
C THR A 191 18.22 -10.57 0.58
N GLY A 192 19.07 -11.54 0.24
CA GLY A 192 19.52 -11.76 -1.14
C GLY A 192 18.37 -12.18 -2.07
N ASP A 193 17.39 -12.90 -1.53
CA ASP A 193 16.25 -13.40 -2.28
C ASP A 193 15.32 -12.27 -2.75
N ASP A 194 15.20 -11.19 -1.97
CA ASP A 194 14.40 -10.01 -2.35
C ASP A 194 14.96 -9.36 -3.62
N ARG A 195 16.30 -9.21 -3.69
CA ARG A 195 16.97 -8.67 -4.89
C ARG A 195 16.81 -9.61 -6.08
N ASN A 196 16.98 -10.91 -5.85
CA ASN A 196 16.85 -11.92 -6.89
C ASN A 196 15.44 -11.93 -7.49
N PHE A 197 14.40 -11.84 -6.65
CA PHE A 197 13.03 -11.73 -7.10
C PHE A 197 12.83 -10.48 -7.96
N VAL A 198 13.25 -9.30 -7.48
CA VAL A 198 13.07 -8.08 -8.26
C VAL A 198 13.80 -8.18 -9.61
N GLN A 199 15.08 -8.53 -9.60
CA GLN A 199 15.93 -8.50 -10.79
C GLN A 199 15.59 -9.60 -11.81
N ASN A 200 15.33 -10.82 -11.34
CA ASN A 200 15.26 -11.99 -12.21
C ASN A 200 13.83 -12.51 -12.41
N VAL A 201 12.84 -12.00 -11.65
CA VAL A 201 11.47 -12.51 -11.68
C VAL A 201 10.47 -11.40 -12.02
N LEU A 202 10.53 -10.27 -11.31
CA LEU A 202 9.60 -9.15 -11.46
C LEU A 202 9.92 -8.28 -12.68
N LEU A 203 11.13 -7.72 -12.75
CA LEU A 203 11.52 -6.81 -13.83
C LEU A 203 11.41 -7.44 -15.23
N PRO A 204 11.78 -8.72 -15.46
CA PRO A 204 11.62 -9.36 -16.76
C PRO A 204 10.15 -9.55 -17.20
N ARG A 205 9.18 -9.43 -16.29
CA ARG A 205 7.74 -9.54 -16.58
C ARG A 205 7.08 -8.18 -16.82
N LEU A 206 7.78 -7.08 -16.57
CA LEU A 206 7.26 -5.73 -16.79
C LEU A 206 7.88 -5.20 -18.09
N ASP A 207 7.10 -5.16 -19.17
CA ASP A 207 7.58 -4.58 -20.43
C ASP A 207 7.75 -3.06 -20.27
N ASN A 208 8.87 -2.49 -20.72
CA ASN A 208 9.22 -1.06 -20.64
C ASN A 208 9.32 -0.49 -19.20
N VAL A 209 10.10 -1.12 -18.33
CA VAL A 209 10.31 -0.61 -16.96
C VAL A 209 11.19 0.64 -16.94
N SER A 210 10.65 1.76 -16.49
CA SER A 210 11.45 2.83 -15.88
C SER A 210 11.67 2.46 -14.41
N THR A 211 12.77 1.76 -14.11
CA THR A 211 13.12 1.47 -12.72
C THR A 211 13.77 2.69 -12.09
N VAL A 212 13.07 3.35 -11.16
CA VAL A 212 13.71 4.23 -10.18
C VAL A 212 14.01 3.38 -8.95
N GLY A 213 15.16 2.70 -8.97
CA GLY A 213 15.63 1.91 -7.83
C GLY A 213 16.12 2.81 -6.70
N VAL A 214 15.77 2.46 -5.45
CA VAL A 214 16.37 3.01 -4.22
C VAL A 214 16.77 1.87 -3.32
#